data_AF-A0A848W7T1-F1
#
_entry.id   AF-A0A848W7T1-F1
#
_cell.length_a   1.000
_cell.length_b   1.000
_cell.length_c   1.000
_cell.angle_alpha   90.00
_cell.angle_beta   90.00
_cell.angle_gamma   90.00
#
_symmetry.space_group_name_H-M   'P 1'
#
loop_
_entity.id
_entity.type
_entity.pdbx_description
1 polymer ?
#
loop_
_entity_poly.entity_id
_entity_poly.type
_entity_poly.pdbx_seq_one_letter_code
_entity_poly.pdbx_strand_id
1 'polypeptide(L)'
;MVYFTETARQASAKIRQIFGDDPLLKSLGRASDSAIDSVLASRSTRRADLFTVGKTLAPHRRRLAKMLAAHHFSPRHIVANYWPELKHADHLCAHCANKKRCDGWLRDHDRSDAPRRFCPNVMTFERWRRDYMRSDADADGTKVEE
;
A
#
# COMPACT_ATOMS: atom_id res chain seq x y z
N MET A 1 18.33 -29.15 38.35
CA MET A 1 18.67 -27.77 37.94
C MET A 1 18.03 -27.52 36.58
N VAL A 2 16.79 -27.03 36.53
CA VAL A 2 16.01 -26.89 35.27
C VAL A 2 15.34 -25.52 35.27
N TYR A 3 16.10 -24.47 34.94
CA TYR A 3 15.58 -23.09 34.88
C TYR A 3 15.85 -22.39 33.53
N PHE A 4 16.31 -23.12 32.49
CA PHE A 4 16.72 -22.51 31.22
C PHE A 4 15.72 -22.65 30.06
N THR A 5 14.63 -23.42 30.20
CA THR A 5 13.69 -23.70 29.09
C THR A 5 12.50 -22.75 29.03
N GLU A 6 12.16 -22.09 30.14
CA GLU A 6 10.94 -21.28 30.26
C GLU A 6 11.12 -19.87 29.70
N THR A 7 12.30 -19.27 29.92
CA THR A 7 12.72 -17.98 29.34
C THR A 7 12.85 -18.04 27.82
N ALA A 8 13.40 -19.13 27.27
CA ALA A 8 13.52 -19.32 25.82
C ALA A 8 12.15 -19.52 25.13
N ARG A 9 11.21 -20.21 25.78
CA ARG A 9 9.82 -20.35 25.31
C ARG A 9 9.06 -19.04 25.39
N GLN A 10 9.18 -18.28 26.48
CA GLN A 10 8.57 -16.96 26.61
C GLN A 10 9.15 -15.95 25.63
N ALA A 11 10.47 -15.95 25.40
CA ALA A 11 11.12 -15.14 24.39
C ALA A 11 10.66 -15.52 22.98
N SER A 12 10.61 -16.81 22.65
CA SER A 12 10.10 -17.29 21.35
C SER A 12 8.61 -17.01 21.15
N ALA A 13 7.80 -17.07 22.21
CA ALA A 13 6.39 -16.71 22.18
C ALA A 13 6.22 -15.19 21.98
N LYS A 14 6.98 -14.35 22.68
CA LYS A 14 7.02 -12.89 22.45
C LYS A 14 7.49 -12.56 21.04
N ILE A 15 8.54 -13.21 20.54
CA ILE A 15 9.04 -13.03 19.16
C ILE A 15 7.96 -13.48 18.16
N ARG A 16 7.29 -14.62 18.37
CA ARG A 16 6.14 -15.02 17.54
C ARG A 16 4.94 -14.09 17.67
N GLN A 17 4.70 -13.45 18.81
CA GLN A 17 3.66 -12.43 18.94
C GLN A 17 4.03 -11.13 18.20
N ILE A 18 5.31 -10.75 18.24
CA ILE A 18 5.83 -9.54 17.58
C ILE A 18 5.93 -9.74 16.05
N PHE A 19 6.22 -10.94 15.58
CA PHE A 19 6.45 -11.24 14.15
C PHE A 19 5.38 -12.12 13.48
N GLY A 20 4.60 -12.89 14.23
CA GLY A 20 3.57 -13.80 13.69
C GLY A 20 2.28 -13.09 13.27
N ASP A 21 2.05 -11.88 13.78
CA ASP A 21 0.97 -10.98 13.37
C ASP A 21 1.50 -9.68 12.80
N ASP A 22 2.58 -9.73 12.02
CA ASP A 22 3.05 -8.57 11.29
C ASP A 22 1.97 -8.08 10.29
N PRO A 23 1.30 -6.93 10.56
CA PRO A 23 0.27 -6.41 9.67
C PRO A 23 0.83 -6.02 8.31
N LEU A 24 2.16 -5.84 8.19
CA LEU A 24 2.86 -5.49 6.96
C LEU A 24 3.12 -6.70 6.04
N LEU A 25 2.84 -7.92 6.49
CA LEU A 25 2.88 -9.13 5.65
C LEU A 25 1.49 -9.54 5.14
N LYS A 26 0.45 -9.23 5.92
CA LYS A 26 -0.97 -9.44 5.57
C LYS A 26 -1.53 -8.17 4.92
N SER A 27 -2.84 -8.11 4.61
CA SER A 27 -3.47 -6.88 4.11
C SER A 27 -3.71 -5.87 5.23
N LEU A 28 -3.57 -4.57 4.97
CA LEU A 28 -3.74 -3.50 5.95
C LEU A 28 -5.20 -3.24 6.34
N GLY A 29 -6.17 -3.71 5.55
CA GLY A 29 -7.58 -3.30 5.68
C GLY A 29 -8.20 -3.50 7.06
N ARG A 30 -7.70 -4.48 7.85
CA ARG A 30 -8.18 -4.75 9.22
C ARG A 30 -7.23 -4.26 10.32
N ALA A 31 -6.02 -3.83 9.97
CA ALA A 31 -5.05 -3.37 10.94
C ALA A 31 -5.37 -1.93 11.37
N SER A 32 -5.26 -1.63 12.66
CA SER A 32 -5.36 -0.25 13.13
C SER A 32 -4.15 0.56 12.66
N ASP A 33 -4.33 1.86 12.51
CA ASP A 33 -3.25 2.77 12.12
C ASP A 33 -2.12 2.78 13.16
N SER A 34 -2.46 2.74 14.45
CA SER A 34 -1.48 2.65 15.54
C SER A 34 -0.64 1.38 15.49
N ALA A 35 -1.23 0.24 15.13
CA ALA A 35 -0.50 -1.01 14.98
C ALA A 35 0.45 -0.95 13.77
N ILE A 36 -0.02 -0.39 12.65
CA ILE A 36 0.81 -0.17 11.46
C ILE A 36 1.99 0.74 11.80
N ASP A 37 1.75 1.88 12.45
CA ASP A 37 2.79 2.85 12.78
C ASP A 37 3.80 2.32 13.79
N SER A 38 3.36 1.54 14.77
CA SER A 38 4.25 0.92 15.75
C SER A 38 5.25 -0.02 15.07
N VAL A 39 4.77 -0.84 14.12
CA VAL A 39 5.64 -1.77 13.37
C VAL A 39 6.55 -1.00 12.41
N LEU A 40 6.04 0.04 11.73
CA LEU A 40 6.84 0.88 10.86
C LEU A 40 7.97 1.59 11.61
N ALA A 41 7.67 2.13 12.80
CA ALA A 41 8.64 2.79 13.68
C ALA A 41 9.73 1.82 14.12
N SER A 42 9.38 0.59 14.50
CA SER A 42 10.35 -0.46 14.86
C SER A 42 11.32 -0.83 13.73
N ARG A 43 10.95 -0.53 12.47
CA ARG A 43 11.73 -0.81 11.27
C ARG A 43 12.36 0.43 10.64
N SER A 44 12.22 1.59 11.26
CA SER A 44 12.66 2.88 10.71
C SER A 44 12.14 3.11 9.28
N THR A 45 10.90 2.70 9.02
CA THR A 45 10.23 2.80 7.71
C THR A 45 9.04 3.74 7.77
N ARG A 46 8.64 4.28 6.62
CA ARG A 46 7.45 5.14 6.51
C ARG A 46 6.32 4.41 5.83
N ARG A 47 5.07 4.84 6.07
CA ARG A 47 3.88 4.31 5.39
C ARG A 47 4.03 4.28 3.86
N ALA A 48 4.64 5.31 3.28
CA ALA A 48 4.89 5.38 1.83
C ALA A 48 5.85 4.30 1.31
N ASP A 49 6.80 3.83 2.13
CA ASP A 49 7.72 2.76 1.72
C ASP A 49 6.98 1.42 1.51
N LEU A 50 5.83 1.22 2.18
CA LEU A 50 4.97 0.06 1.96
C LEU A 50 4.41 -0.02 0.52
N PHE A 51 4.34 1.12 -0.17
CA PHE A 51 3.80 1.26 -1.52
C PHE A 51 4.84 1.79 -2.51
N THR A 52 6.13 1.66 -2.18
CA THR A 52 7.25 2.02 -3.05
C THR A 52 7.84 0.75 -3.67
N VAL A 53 7.95 0.73 -5.01
CA VAL A 53 8.54 -0.41 -5.74
C VAL A 53 9.94 -0.71 -5.21
N GLY A 54 10.23 -1.98 -4.91
CA GLY A 54 11.53 -2.42 -4.36
C GLY A 54 11.64 -2.37 -2.83
N LYS A 55 10.73 -1.67 -2.13
CA LYS A 55 10.69 -1.61 -0.66
C LYS A 55 9.49 -2.35 -0.04
N THR A 56 8.51 -2.69 -0.87
CA THR A 56 7.27 -3.37 -0.42
C THR A 56 7.56 -4.77 0.12
N LEU A 57 7.01 -5.08 1.30
CA LEU A 57 7.21 -6.37 1.96
C LEU A 57 6.24 -7.47 1.50
N ALA A 58 5.13 -7.11 0.84
CA ALA A 58 4.10 -8.05 0.41
C ALA A 58 3.91 -8.07 -1.11
N PRO A 59 3.71 -9.25 -1.76
CA PRO A 59 3.54 -9.33 -3.21
C PRO A 59 2.37 -8.50 -3.76
N HIS A 60 1.26 -8.40 -3.03
CA HIS A 60 0.12 -7.57 -3.43
C HIS A 60 0.46 -6.07 -3.38
N ARG A 61 1.20 -5.62 -2.36
CA ARG A 61 1.71 -4.24 -2.27
C ARG A 61 2.66 -3.89 -3.40
N ARG A 62 3.50 -4.83 -3.83
CA ARG A 62 4.37 -4.62 -4.99
C ARG A 62 3.55 -4.36 -6.26
N ARG A 63 2.48 -5.14 -6.50
CA ARG A 63 1.56 -4.89 -7.62
C ARG A 63 0.84 -3.55 -7.48
N LEU A 64 0.34 -3.24 -6.29
CA LEU A 64 -0.33 -1.98 -6.02
C LEU A 64 0.61 -0.78 -6.23
N ALA A 65 1.86 -0.85 -5.76
CA ALA A 65 2.90 0.15 -6.00
C ALA A 65 3.17 0.35 -7.50
N LYS A 66 3.25 -0.74 -8.28
CA LYS A 66 3.40 -0.66 -9.74
C LYS A 66 2.18 -0.04 -10.42
N MET A 67 0.96 -0.38 -9.98
CA MET A 67 -0.26 0.27 -10.48
C MET A 67 -0.27 1.77 -10.16
N LEU A 68 0.10 2.16 -8.94
CA LEU A 68 0.22 3.59 -8.58
C LEU A 68 1.21 4.30 -9.52
N ALA A 69 2.37 3.70 -9.75
CA ALA A 69 3.37 4.25 -10.68
C ALA A 69 2.86 4.35 -12.11
N ALA A 70 2.18 3.31 -12.63
CA ALA A 70 1.55 3.31 -13.96
C ALA A 70 0.46 4.38 -14.09
N HIS A 71 -0.14 4.78 -12.96
CA HIS A 71 -1.09 5.88 -12.91
C HIS A 71 -0.47 7.25 -12.60
N HIS A 72 0.87 7.34 -12.51
CA HIS A 72 1.66 8.53 -12.20
C HIS A 72 1.46 9.07 -10.77
N PHE A 73 1.13 8.21 -9.82
CA PHE A 73 0.99 8.62 -8.42
C PHE A 73 2.29 8.49 -7.63
N SER A 74 2.57 9.51 -6.83
CA SER A 74 3.58 9.45 -5.77
C SER A 74 3.03 8.71 -4.55
N PRO A 75 3.65 7.61 -4.07
CA PRO A 75 3.22 6.92 -2.86
C PRO A 75 3.15 7.83 -1.63
N ARG A 76 4.05 8.82 -1.53
CA ARG A 76 4.04 9.80 -0.44
C ARG A 76 2.79 10.67 -0.47
N HIS A 77 2.43 11.16 -1.65
CA HIS A 77 1.23 11.98 -1.83
C HIS A 77 -0.04 11.16 -1.55
N ILE A 78 -0.14 9.95 -2.07
CA ILE A 78 -1.33 9.11 -1.85
C ILE A 78 -1.49 8.72 -0.38
N VAL A 79 -0.39 8.40 0.31
CA VAL A 79 -0.43 8.14 1.75
C VAL A 79 -0.85 9.39 2.54
N ALA A 80 -0.40 10.59 2.15
CA ALA A 80 -0.76 11.81 2.87
C ALA A 80 -2.25 12.16 2.71
N ASN A 81 -2.82 11.95 1.53
CA ASN A 81 -4.15 12.47 1.18
C ASN A 81 -5.27 11.40 1.15
N TYR A 82 -4.92 10.13 0.94
CA TYR A 82 -5.88 9.06 0.68
C TYR A 82 -5.56 7.78 1.46
N TRP A 83 -5.05 7.92 2.69
CA TRP A 83 -4.61 6.78 3.50
C TRP A 83 -5.70 5.71 3.73
N PRO A 84 -6.92 6.06 4.18
CA PRO A 84 -7.98 5.07 4.39
C PRO A 84 -8.32 4.28 3.12
N GLU A 85 -8.43 4.98 1.99
CA GLU A 85 -8.74 4.39 0.69
C GLU A 85 -7.57 3.54 0.17
N LEU A 86 -6.33 3.93 0.45
CA LEU A 86 -5.15 3.13 0.11
C LEU A 86 -5.13 1.82 0.91
N LYS A 87 -5.48 1.84 2.21
CA LYS A 87 -5.65 0.61 3.00
C LYS A 87 -6.75 -0.29 2.45
N HIS A 88 -7.84 0.30 1.99
CA HIS A 88 -8.91 -0.46 1.35
C HIS A 88 -8.45 -1.06 0.01
N ALA A 89 -7.76 -0.28 -0.82
CA ALA A 89 -7.18 -0.75 -2.09
C ALA A 89 -6.15 -1.88 -1.88
N ASP A 90 -5.34 -1.79 -0.83
CA ASP A 90 -4.43 -2.85 -0.38
C ASP A 90 -5.18 -4.13 -0.03
N HIS A 91 -6.26 -4.02 0.74
CA HIS A 91 -7.13 -5.14 1.09
C HIS A 91 -7.73 -5.82 -0.15
N LEU A 92 -8.30 -5.03 -1.07
CA LEU A 92 -8.83 -5.55 -2.33
C LEU A 92 -7.74 -6.21 -3.18
N CYS A 93 -6.54 -5.62 -3.25
CA CYS A 93 -5.43 -6.17 -4.02
C CYS A 93 -4.92 -7.50 -3.44
N ALA A 94 -4.91 -7.65 -2.11
CA ALA A 94 -4.53 -8.89 -1.43
C ALA A 94 -5.47 -10.06 -1.80
N HIS A 95 -6.77 -9.79 -1.93
CA HIS A 95 -7.80 -10.81 -2.19
C HIS A 95 -8.21 -10.93 -3.67
N CYS A 96 -7.74 -10.04 -4.54
CA CYS A 96 -8.08 -10.01 -5.97
C CYS A 96 -7.80 -11.35 -6.66
N ALA A 97 -8.75 -11.86 -7.45
CA ALA A 97 -8.59 -13.09 -8.23
C ALA A 97 -7.74 -12.87 -9.51
N ASN A 98 -7.75 -11.67 -10.07
CA ASN A 98 -7.14 -11.34 -11.37
C ASN A 98 -5.62 -11.05 -11.31
N LYS A 99 -4.89 -11.67 -10.36
CA LYS A 99 -3.46 -11.36 -10.11
C LYS A 99 -2.58 -11.59 -11.34
N LYS A 100 -2.78 -12.71 -12.03
CA LYS A 100 -2.00 -13.08 -13.24
C LYS A 100 -2.20 -12.08 -14.37
N ARG A 101 -3.44 -11.66 -14.62
CA ARG A 101 -3.79 -10.67 -15.64
C ARG A 101 -3.18 -9.30 -15.32
N CYS A 102 -3.23 -8.89 -14.06
CA CYS A 102 -2.57 -7.68 -13.58
C CYS A 102 -1.05 -7.74 -13.76
N ASP A 103 -0.40 -8.85 -13.40
CA ASP A 103 1.05 -9.02 -13.57
C ASP A 103 1.47 -9.03 -15.06
N GLY A 104 0.64 -9.60 -15.95
CA GLY A 104 0.84 -9.53 -17.40
C GLY A 104 0.74 -8.10 -17.93
N TRP A 105 -0.36 -7.40 -17.60
CA TRP A 105 -0.54 -6.00 -17.99
C TRP A 105 0.60 -5.10 -17.48
N LEU A 106 1.04 -5.27 -16.23
CA LEU A 106 2.15 -4.51 -15.65
C LEU A 106 3.52 -4.79 -16.28
N ARG A 107 3.69 -5.93 -16.96
CA ARG A 107 4.93 -6.26 -17.67
C ARG A 107 4.94 -5.62 -19.05
N ASP A 108 3.87 -5.85 -19.81
CA ASP A 108 3.86 -5.58 -21.24
C ASP A 108 3.17 -4.25 -21.59
N HIS A 109 2.55 -3.59 -20.60
CA HIS A 109 1.67 -2.42 -20.78
C HIS A 109 0.69 -2.64 -21.93
N ASP A 110 0.16 -3.86 -22.02
CA ASP A 110 -0.69 -4.28 -23.12
C ASP A 110 -1.87 -3.31 -23.24
N ARG A 111 -1.84 -2.50 -24.30
CA ARG A 111 -2.82 -1.46 -24.57
C ARG A 111 -4.19 -2.04 -24.90
N SER A 112 -4.27 -3.33 -25.22
CA SER A 112 -5.53 -4.02 -25.54
C SER A 112 -6.33 -4.43 -24.30
N ASP A 113 -5.68 -4.52 -23.13
CA ASP A 113 -6.31 -4.94 -21.89
C ASP A 113 -6.36 -3.82 -20.85
N ALA A 114 -7.39 -2.97 -20.94
CA ALA A 114 -7.53 -1.83 -20.04
C ALA A 114 -7.75 -2.28 -18.56
N PRO A 115 -7.09 -1.64 -17.57
CA PRO A 115 -7.28 -1.93 -16.15
C PRO A 115 -8.74 -1.97 -15.68
N ARG A 116 -9.64 -1.23 -16.34
CA ARG A 116 -11.09 -1.26 -16.12
C ARG A 116 -11.72 -2.66 -16.21
N ARG A 117 -11.10 -3.57 -16.96
CA ARG A 117 -11.61 -4.93 -17.20
C ARG A 117 -11.19 -5.95 -16.13
N PHE A 118 -10.21 -5.64 -15.30
CA PHE A 118 -9.63 -6.64 -14.39
C PHE A 118 -9.25 -6.12 -13.00
N CYS A 119 -8.96 -4.83 -12.85
CA CYS A 119 -8.44 -4.27 -11.60
C CYS A 119 -9.58 -3.68 -10.77
N PRO A 120 -9.88 -4.23 -9.58
CA PRO A 120 -10.96 -3.71 -8.74
C PRO A 120 -10.67 -2.29 -8.20
N ASN A 121 -9.41 -1.86 -8.19
CA ASN A 121 -8.99 -0.55 -7.69
C ASN A 121 -8.98 0.55 -8.77
N VAL A 122 -9.25 0.22 -10.03
CA VAL A 122 -9.10 1.17 -11.16
C VAL A 122 -9.95 2.43 -10.99
N MET A 123 -11.19 2.29 -10.53
CA MET A 123 -12.08 3.45 -10.31
C MET A 123 -11.56 4.36 -9.20
N THR A 124 -10.94 3.78 -8.17
CA THR A 124 -10.28 4.56 -7.10
C THR A 124 -9.10 5.35 -7.66
N PHE A 125 -8.26 4.74 -8.49
CA PHE A 125 -7.14 5.43 -9.13
C PHE A 125 -7.60 6.55 -10.06
N GLU A 126 -8.64 6.33 -10.85
CA GLU A 126 -9.18 7.36 -11.73
C GLU A 126 -9.79 8.54 -10.95
N ARG A 127 -10.45 8.27 -9.81
CA ARG A 127 -10.95 9.32 -8.93
C ARG A 127 -9.81 10.15 -8.35
N TRP A 128 -8.79 9.53 -7.76
CA TRP A 128 -7.62 10.24 -7.23
C TRP A 128 -6.93 11.10 -8.29
N ARG A 129 -6.85 10.62 -9.53
CA ARG A 129 -6.25 11.39 -10.63
C ARG A 129 -7.04 12.67 -10.91
N ARG A 130 -8.38 12.57 -10.92
CA ARG A 130 -9.26 13.73 -11.12
C ARG A 130 -9.11 14.74 -10.00
N ASP A 131 -9.06 14.27 -8.76
CA ASP A 131 -8.88 15.13 -7.59
C ASP A 131 -7.52 15.85 -7.63
N TYR A 132 -6.46 15.11 -7.97
CA TYR A 132 -5.10 15.66 -8.14
C TYR A 132 -5.04 16.77 -9.20
N MET A 133 -5.63 16.51 -10.38
CA MET A 133 -5.65 17.50 -11.47
C MET A 133 -6.47 18.75 -11.15
N ARG A 134 -7.53 18.63 -10.34
CA ARG A 134 -8.30 19.79 -9.89
C ARG A 134 -7.51 20.64 -8.89
N SER A 135 -6.83 20.00 -7.94
CA SER A 135 -5.98 20.70 -6.97
C SER A 135 -4.83 21.48 -7.61
N ASP A 136 -4.25 20.97 -8.70
CA ASP A 136 -3.21 21.69 -9.46
C ASP A 136 -3.82 22.86 -10.27
N ALA A 137 -5.04 22.71 -10.81
CA ALA A 137 -5.73 23.77 -11.55
C ALA A 137 -6.14 24.95 -10.66
N ASP A 138 -6.57 24.68 -9.41
CA ASP A 138 -6.93 25.72 -8.44
C ASP A 138 -5.69 26.51 -7.94
N ALA A 139 -4.49 25.91 -7.99
CA ALA A 139 -3.24 26.56 -7.57
C ALA A 139 -2.72 27.59 -8.59
N ASP A 140 -3.03 27.45 -9.88
CA ASP A 140 -2.64 28.37 -10.96
C ASP A 140 -3.63 29.55 -11.14
N GLY A 141 -4.77 29.51 -10.45
CA GLY A 141 -5.82 30.53 -10.53
C GLY A 141 -5.60 31.79 -9.67
N THR A 142 -4.53 31.88 -8.89
CA THR A 142 -4.23 33.09 -8.09
C THR A 142 -3.38 34.05 -8.90
N LYS A 143 -3.97 34.68 -9.92
CA LYS A 143 -3.43 35.94 -10.46
C LYS A 143 -3.97 37.09 -9.61
N VAL A 144 -3.00 37.82 -9.07
CA VAL A 144 -3.12 39.08 -8.33
C VAL A 144 -3.95 40.06 -9.14
N GLU A 145 -5.06 40.54 -8.57
CA GLU A 145 -5.60 41.84 -8.94
C GLU A 145 -5.17 42.82 -7.84
N GLU A 146 -4.34 43.77 -8.26
CA GLU A 146 -3.85 44.93 -7.51
C GLU A 146 -4.84 46.09 -7.66
#